data_AF-A0A815ULY8-F1
#
_entry.id   AF-A0A815ULY8-F1
#
_cell.length_a   1.000
_cell.length_b   1.000
_cell.length_c   1.000
_cell.angle_alpha   90.00
_cell.angle_beta   90.00
_cell.angle_gamma   90.00
#
_symmetry.space_group_name_H-M   'P 1'
#
loop_
_entity.id
_entity.type
_entity.pdbx_description
1 polymer ?
#
loop_
_entity_poly.entity_id
_entity_poly.type
_entity_poly.pdbx_seq_one_letter_code
_entity_poly.pdbx_strand_id
1 'polypeptide(L)'
;MKSFGAAFLIAGIILAILSTWLVLTGASMFRKINLLKLGTALIVLIIGIALVAIAKEQNQLIVGYALFATALLMLITKFFFLVEDEQIRIQRLERELQKAKQSAGMGMALSYFYNFVVPTAANIRSMDEGHTPIDMEVARGKFEEYQLQNDQLFIIVPRDLDGSDMKVFLKNLSSSSNASVIQGKPKERPGNDTHRPMFVYFIEWDPEKKECNGLFDIPTIISSCWDRHKNDKNDQHYIVNVADEIMIFQNQLLSLINEHPITSGKVRILSFPSLPLRFSDMKHTVSQLAHHGTFK
;
A
#
# COMPACT_ATOMS: atom_id res chain seq x y z
N MET A 1 -39.65 -30.83 -40.87
CA MET A 1 -38.74 -31.86 -40.29
C MET A 1 -37.24 -31.67 -40.62
N LYS A 2 -36.83 -31.04 -41.73
CA LYS A 2 -35.40 -30.86 -42.06
C LYS A 2 -34.63 -29.84 -41.16
N SER A 3 -35.31 -28.89 -40.51
CA SER A 3 -34.65 -27.86 -39.67
C SER A 3 -34.28 -28.35 -38.27
N PHE A 4 -34.96 -29.37 -37.74
CA PHE A 4 -34.75 -29.87 -36.38
C PHE A 4 -33.43 -30.64 -36.23
N GLY A 5 -33.08 -31.43 -37.24
CA GLY A 5 -31.81 -32.15 -37.29
C GLY A 5 -30.60 -31.22 -37.38
N ALA A 6 -30.72 -30.11 -38.12
CA ALA A 6 -29.64 -29.12 -38.22
C ALA A 6 -29.40 -28.40 -36.88
N ALA A 7 -30.47 -28.03 -36.16
CA ALA A 7 -30.36 -27.42 -34.83
C ALA A 7 -29.71 -28.35 -33.79
N PHE A 8 -30.05 -29.65 -33.82
CA PHE A 8 -29.46 -30.65 -32.92
C PHE A 8 -27.98 -30.90 -33.21
N LEU A 9 -27.62 -30.91 -34.49
CA LEU A 9 -26.24 -31.13 -34.93
C LEU A 9 -25.35 -29.91 -34.60
N ILE A 10 -25.88 -28.69 -34.74
CA ILE A 10 -25.20 -27.46 -34.31
C ILE A 10 -25.04 -27.43 -32.78
N ALA A 11 -26.07 -27.81 -32.01
CA ALA A 11 -25.98 -27.89 -30.55
C ALA A 11 -24.94 -28.92 -30.08
N GLY A 12 -24.88 -30.08 -30.74
CA GLY A 12 -23.88 -31.12 -30.46
C GLY A 12 -22.45 -30.68 -30.77
N ILE A 13 -22.25 -29.99 -31.90
CA ILE A 13 -20.94 -29.43 -32.27
C ILE A 13 -20.52 -28.34 -31.28
N ILE A 14 -21.43 -27.47 -30.85
CA ILE A 14 -21.14 -26.46 -29.82
C ILE A 14 -20.71 -27.15 -28.52
N LEU A 15 -21.44 -28.17 -28.05
CA LEU A 15 -21.06 -28.94 -26.86
C LEU A 15 -19.68 -29.61 -26.98
N ALA A 16 -19.34 -30.16 -28.15
CA ALA A 16 -18.04 -30.78 -28.40
C ALA A 16 -16.90 -29.76 -28.47
N ILE A 17 -17.13 -28.58 -29.04
CA ILE A 17 -16.16 -27.48 -29.07
C ILE A 17 -15.97 -26.93 -27.65
N LEU A 18 -17.06 -26.72 -26.90
CA LEU A 18 -17.03 -26.27 -25.51
C LEU A 18 -16.26 -27.25 -24.62
N SER A 19 -16.48 -28.56 -24.75
CA SER A 19 -15.81 -29.57 -23.94
C SER A 19 -14.32 -29.69 -24.28
N THR A 20 -13.96 -29.67 -25.56
CA THR A 20 -12.57 -29.72 -26.04
C THR A 20 -11.79 -28.49 -25.60
N TRP A 21 -12.41 -27.30 -25.65
CA TRP A 21 -11.79 -26.05 -25.22
C TRP A 21 -11.63 -25.96 -23.70
N LEU A 22 -12.55 -26.56 -22.94
CA LEU A 22 -12.46 -26.72 -21.48
C LEU A 22 -11.26 -27.56 -21.06
N VAL A 23 -10.96 -28.61 -21.84
CA VAL A 23 -9.81 -29.49 -21.63
C VAL A 23 -8.50 -28.79 -22.00
N LEU A 24 -8.48 -28.03 -23.10
CA LEU A 24 -7.27 -27.36 -23.61
C LEU A 24 -6.77 -26.20 -22.74
N THR A 25 -7.66 -25.54 -21.98
CA THR A 25 -7.33 -24.31 -21.25
C THR A 25 -6.97 -24.51 -19.77
N GLY A 26 -6.66 -25.75 -19.34
CA GLY A 26 -6.05 -26.03 -18.03
C GLY A 26 -6.95 -25.65 -16.85
N ALA A 27 -7.83 -26.56 -16.45
CA ALA A 27 -8.72 -26.35 -15.30
C ALA A 27 -7.98 -26.48 -13.96
N SER A 28 -7.37 -25.40 -13.47
CA SER A 28 -6.98 -25.33 -12.05
C SER A 28 -7.66 -24.13 -11.37
N MET A 29 -8.47 -24.47 -10.36
CA MET A 29 -9.01 -23.60 -9.29
C MET A 29 -10.09 -22.55 -9.62
N PHE A 30 -10.14 -21.94 -10.81
CA PHE A 30 -11.04 -20.78 -11.09
C PHE A 30 -12.50 -21.14 -11.53
N ARG A 31 -12.92 -22.41 -11.52
CA ARG A 31 -13.95 -22.89 -12.47
C ARG A 31 -15.31 -23.38 -11.94
N LYS A 32 -15.51 -23.71 -10.66
CA LYS A 32 -16.78 -24.37 -10.26
C LYS A 32 -18.04 -23.50 -10.46
N ILE A 33 -17.97 -22.22 -10.09
CA ILE A 33 -19.11 -21.30 -10.19
C ILE A 33 -19.33 -20.85 -11.65
N ASN A 34 -18.27 -20.62 -12.42
CA ASN A 34 -18.38 -20.27 -13.84
C ASN A 34 -18.87 -21.45 -14.70
N LEU A 35 -18.48 -22.70 -14.38
CA LEU A 35 -19.07 -23.90 -14.96
C LEU A 35 -20.55 -24.03 -14.63
N LEU A 36 -20.95 -23.74 -13.39
CA LEU A 36 -22.35 -23.75 -12.99
C LEU A 36 -23.14 -22.71 -13.79
N LYS A 37 -22.64 -21.47 -13.89
CA LYS A 37 -23.28 -20.37 -14.64
C LYS A 37 -23.35 -20.65 -16.15
N LEU A 38 -22.32 -21.29 -16.72
CA LEU A 38 -22.31 -21.71 -18.12
C LEU A 38 -23.29 -22.87 -18.36
N GLY A 39 -23.35 -23.82 -17.43
CA GLY A 39 -24.31 -24.92 -17.44
C GLY A 39 -25.76 -24.42 -17.32
N THR A 40 -26.04 -23.48 -16.43
CA THR A 40 -27.38 -22.89 -16.30
C THR A 40 -27.76 -22.08 -17.54
N ALA A 41 -26.84 -21.29 -18.11
CA ALA A 41 -27.08 -20.59 -19.37
C ALA A 41 -27.40 -21.57 -20.51
N LEU A 42 -26.69 -22.71 -20.59
CA LEU A 42 -26.94 -23.74 -21.60
C LEU A 42 -28.31 -24.42 -21.40
N ILE A 43 -28.71 -24.71 -20.16
CA ILE A 43 -30.05 -25.23 -19.85
C ILE A 43 -31.14 -24.24 -20.25
N VAL A 44 -30.97 -22.96 -19.91
CA VAL A 44 -31.94 -21.91 -20.28
C VAL A 44 -32.01 -21.72 -21.80
N LEU A 45 -30.87 -21.83 -22.50
CA LEU A 45 -30.83 -21.80 -23.96
C LEU A 45 -31.64 -22.96 -24.56
N ILE A 46 -31.48 -24.19 -24.04
CA ILE A 46 -32.23 -25.37 -24.48
C ILE A 46 -33.73 -25.19 -24.21
N ILE A 47 -34.11 -24.66 -23.04
CA ILE A 47 -35.51 -24.36 -22.72
C ILE A 47 -36.08 -23.31 -23.66
N GLY A 48 -35.32 -22.24 -23.96
CA GLY A 48 -35.73 -21.22 -24.93
C GLY A 48 -35.95 -21.79 -26.34
N ILE A 49 -35.03 -22.64 -26.82
CA ILE A 49 -35.16 -23.34 -28.11
C ILE A 49 -36.39 -24.25 -28.12
N ALA A 50 -36.59 -25.04 -27.05
CA ALA A 50 -37.73 -25.93 -26.93
C ALA A 50 -39.06 -25.16 -26.93
N LEU A 51 -39.14 -24.06 -26.19
CA LEU A 51 -40.32 -23.19 -26.14
C LEU A 51 -40.62 -22.58 -27.52
N VAL A 52 -39.62 -22.07 -28.23
CA VAL A 52 -39.80 -21.56 -29.60
C VAL A 52 -40.29 -22.67 -30.55
N ALA A 53 -39.80 -23.90 -30.37
CA ALA A 53 -40.15 -25.02 -31.25
C ALA A 53 -41.56 -25.59 -31.02
N ILE A 54 -42.10 -25.50 -29.81
CA ILE A 54 -43.42 -26.05 -29.44
C ILE A 54 -44.50 -24.99 -29.28
N ALA A 55 -44.14 -23.71 -29.31
CA ALA A 55 -45.06 -22.60 -29.11
C ALA A 55 -46.17 -22.60 -30.17
N LYS A 56 -47.42 -22.62 -29.70
CA LYS A 56 -48.62 -22.48 -30.53
C LYS A 56 -49.23 -21.08 -30.43
N GLU A 57 -48.87 -20.34 -29.38
CA GLU A 57 -49.37 -19.01 -29.09
C GLU A 57 -48.26 -17.96 -29.18
N GLN A 58 -48.62 -16.75 -29.61
CA GLN A 58 -47.68 -15.64 -29.83
C GLN A 58 -46.93 -15.23 -28.54
N ASN A 59 -47.58 -15.32 -27.38
CA ASN A 59 -46.96 -15.03 -26.09
C ASN A 59 -45.84 -16.03 -25.73
N GLN A 60 -45.99 -17.31 -26.11
CA GLN A 60 -44.98 -18.34 -25.86
C GLN A 60 -43.75 -18.16 -26.76
N LEU A 61 -43.97 -17.70 -27.99
CA LEU A 61 -42.90 -17.33 -28.93
C LEU A 61 -42.05 -16.17 -28.38
N ILE A 62 -42.68 -15.11 -27.87
CA ILE A 62 -41.97 -13.95 -27.31
C ILE A 62 -41.11 -14.37 -26.11
N VAL A 63 -41.67 -15.18 -25.19
CA VAL A 63 -40.93 -15.69 -24.02
C VAL A 63 -39.77 -16.61 -24.46
N GLY A 64 -39.99 -17.48 -25.43
CA GLY A 64 -38.95 -18.37 -25.96
C GLY A 64 -37.78 -17.62 -26.60
N TYR A 65 -38.05 -16.60 -27.41
CA TYR A 65 -37.01 -15.76 -28.01
C TYR A 65 -36.25 -14.92 -26.98
N ALA A 66 -36.94 -14.39 -25.96
CA ALA A 66 -36.30 -13.66 -24.88
C ALA A 66 -35.32 -14.56 -24.11
N LEU A 67 -35.76 -15.77 -23.71
CA LEU A 67 -34.91 -16.75 -23.04
C LEU A 67 -33.72 -17.18 -23.90
N PHE A 68 -33.95 -17.41 -25.20
CA PHE A 68 -32.88 -17.74 -26.15
C PHE A 68 -31.84 -16.62 -26.25
N ALA A 69 -32.27 -15.38 -26.49
CA ALA A 69 -31.38 -14.23 -26.66
C ALA A 69 -30.59 -13.93 -25.39
N THR A 70 -31.25 -13.94 -24.22
CA THR A 70 -30.59 -13.71 -22.93
C THR A 70 -29.59 -14.81 -22.60
N ALA A 71 -29.97 -16.08 -22.81
CA ALA A 71 -29.07 -17.21 -22.57
C ALA A 71 -27.87 -17.21 -23.53
N LEU A 72 -28.08 -16.90 -24.81
CA LEU A 72 -27.01 -16.81 -25.81
C LEU A 72 -26.03 -15.68 -25.47
N LEU A 73 -26.55 -14.52 -25.08
CA LEU A 73 -25.73 -13.38 -24.69
C LEU A 73 -24.92 -13.67 -23.42
N MET A 74 -25.51 -14.34 -22.43
CA MET A 74 -24.80 -14.85 -21.25
C MET A 74 -23.74 -15.88 -21.60
N LEU A 75 -24.01 -16.77 -22.55
CA LEU A 75 -23.07 -17.79 -23.00
C LEU A 75 -21.88 -17.14 -23.71
N ILE A 76 -22.12 -16.22 -24.65
CA ILE A 76 -21.07 -15.47 -25.36
C ILE A 76 -20.23 -14.66 -24.37
N THR A 77 -20.87 -13.90 -23.48
CA THR A 77 -20.13 -13.07 -22.50
C THR A 77 -19.28 -13.92 -21.57
N LYS A 78 -19.82 -15.00 -21.01
CA LYS A 78 -19.05 -15.86 -20.09
C LYS A 78 -18.05 -16.78 -20.79
N PHE A 79 -18.24 -17.07 -22.08
CA PHE A 79 -17.32 -17.88 -22.88
C PHE A 79 -16.13 -17.09 -23.41
N PHE A 80 -16.33 -15.84 -23.87
CA PHE A 80 -15.24 -14.99 -24.38
C PHE A 80 -14.61 -14.09 -23.33
N PHE A 81 -15.39 -13.61 -22.36
CA PHE A 81 -14.91 -12.76 -21.28
C PHE A 81 -14.90 -13.58 -19.99
N LEU A 82 -13.90 -14.47 -19.87
CA LEU A 82 -13.50 -15.15 -18.62
C LEU A 82 -12.95 -14.12 -17.60
N VAL A 83 -13.71 -13.08 -17.34
CA VAL A 83 -13.41 -12.03 -16.39
C VAL A 83 -13.70 -12.60 -15.01
N GLU A 84 -12.74 -12.43 -14.10
CA GLU A 84 -12.93 -12.76 -12.69
C GLU A 84 -14.22 -12.11 -12.20
N ASP A 85 -15.07 -12.89 -11.52
CA ASP A 85 -16.32 -12.38 -10.97
C ASP A 85 -15.99 -11.21 -10.03
N GLU A 86 -16.44 -10.00 -10.36
CA GLU A 86 -16.11 -8.78 -9.61
C GLU A 86 -16.41 -8.97 -8.12
N GLN A 87 -17.47 -9.72 -7.78
CA GLN A 87 -17.82 -9.99 -6.39
C GLN A 87 -16.78 -10.85 -5.67
N ILE A 88 -16.16 -11.82 -6.36
CA ILE A 88 -15.10 -12.66 -5.77
C ILE A 88 -13.80 -11.87 -5.65
N ARG A 89 -13.50 -11.02 -6.65
CA ARG A 89 -12.36 -10.11 -6.58
C ARG A 89 -12.51 -9.13 -5.42
N ILE A 90 -13.69 -8.53 -5.25
CA ILE A 90 -14.03 -7.65 -4.13
C ILE A 90 -13.89 -8.42 -2.81
N GLN A 91 -14.45 -9.61 -2.67
CA GLN A 91 -14.33 -10.41 -1.44
C GLN A 91 -12.87 -10.82 -1.13
N ARG A 92 -12.05 -11.12 -2.14
CA ARG A 92 -10.62 -11.41 -1.95
C ARG A 92 -9.90 -10.15 -1.45
N LEU A 93 -10.14 -9.02 -2.11
CA LEU A 93 -9.59 -7.72 -1.71
C LEU A 93 -10.06 -7.31 -0.31
N GLU A 94 -11.31 -7.56 0.07
CA GLU A 94 -11.83 -7.31 1.41
C GLU A 94 -11.15 -8.18 2.46
N ARG A 95 -10.89 -9.46 2.17
CA ARG A 95 -10.14 -10.34 3.09
C ARG A 95 -8.68 -9.93 3.21
N GLU A 96 -8.04 -9.55 2.10
CA GLU A 96 -6.67 -9.02 2.11
C GLU A 96 -6.62 -7.70 2.88
N LEU A 97 -7.59 -6.82 2.68
CA LEU A 97 -7.76 -5.58 3.44
C LEU A 97 -8.00 -5.86 4.93
N GLN A 98 -8.84 -6.84 5.27
CA GLN A 98 -9.13 -7.18 6.67
C GLN A 98 -7.89 -7.79 7.36
N LYS A 99 -7.12 -8.62 6.65
CA LYS A 99 -5.82 -9.10 7.12
C LYS A 99 -4.82 -7.95 7.28
N ALA A 100 -4.79 -7.01 6.34
CA ALA A 100 -3.97 -5.79 6.44
C ALA A 100 -4.43 -4.87 7.59
N LYS A 101 -5.73 -4.86 7.92
CA LYS A 101 -6.25 -4.14 9.11
C LYS A 101 -5.87 -4.81 10.43
N GLN A 102 -5.53 -6.09 10.42
CA GLN A 102 -5.02 -6.81 11.59
C GLN A 102 -3.48 -6.85 11.65
N SER A 103 -2.80 -6.26 10.67
CA SER A 103 -1.33 -6.20 10.64
C SER A 103 -0.82 -5.31 11.76
N ALA A 104 0.30 -5.72 12.36
CA ALA A 104 0.97 -4.90 13.37
C ALA A 104 1.52 -3.61 12.76
N GLY A 105 1.93 -3.63 11.48
CA GLY A 105 2.36 -2.48 10.71
C GLY A 105 1.39 -1.31 10.77
N MET A 106 0.08 -1.58 10.74
CA MET A 106 -0.94 -0.54 10.89
C MET A 106 -0.91 0.10 12.29
N GLY A 107 -0.83 -0.73 13.34
CA GLY A 107 -0.73 -0.24 14.72
C GLY A 107 0.55 0.53 14.99
N MET A 108 1.67 0.08 14.43
CA MET A 108 2.95 0.77 14.50
C MET A 108 2.90 2.13 13.78
N ALA A 109 2.26 2.21 12.61
CA ALA A 109 2.11 3.45 11.87
C ALA A 109 1.27 4.46 12.65
N LEU A 110 0.13 4.04 13.20
CA LEU A 110 -0.72 4.89 14.05
C LEU A 110 0.03 5.41 15.28
N SER A 111 0.71 4.50 16.00
CA SER A 111 1.48 4.86 17.20
C SER A 111 2.59 5.85 16.87
N TYR A 112 3.39 5.57 15.84
CA TYR A 112 4.46 6.46 15.41
C TYR A 112 3.93 7.82 14.91
N PHE A 113 2.81 7.82 14.19
CA PHE A 113 2.21 9.04 13.67
C PHE A 113 1.78 10.00 14.79
N TYR A 114 0.98 9.53 15.75
CA TYR A 114 0.45 10.39 16.82
C TYR A 114 1.49 10.70 17.91
N ASN A 115 2.43 9.80 18.18
CA ASN A 115 3.43 10.01 19.24
C ASN A 115 4.66 10.78 18.77
N PHE A 116 4.97 10.79 17.46
CA PHE A 116 6.18 11.40 16.94
C PHE A 116 5.91 12.38 15.79
N VAL A 117 5.23 11.93 14.73
CA VAL A 117 5.11 12.72 13.49
C VAL A 117 4.29 13.99 13.71
N VAL A 118 3.11 13.88 14.31
CA VAL A 118 2.24 15.03 14.58
C VAL A 118 2.90 16.04 15.52
N PRO A 119 3.45 15.65 16.69
CA PRO A 119 4.16 16.58 17.56
C PRO A 119 5.33 17.30 16.88
N THR A 120 6.11 16.57 16.07
CA THR A 120 7.28 17.16 15.39
C THR A 120 6.83 18.12 14.29
N ALA A 121 5.89 17.72 13.44
CA ALA A 121 5.38 18.54 12.35
C ALA A 121 4.64 19.81 12.82
N ALA A 122 3.97 19.75 13.98
CA ALA A 122 3.32 20.93 14.57
C ALA A 122 4.32 22.04 14.95
N ASN A 123 5.57 21.67 15.23
CA ASN A 123 6.64 22.59 15.61
C ASN A 123 7.50 23.05 14.42
N ILE A 124 7.28 22.50 13.21
CA ILE A 124 7.90 22.98 11.98
C ILE A 124 7.04 24.12 11.40
N ARG A 125 7.64 25.31 11.29
CA ARG A 125 7.03 26.51 10.68
C ARG A 125 6.96 26.36 9.16
N SER A 126 5.91 26.89 8.55
CA SER A 126 5.88 27.05 7.10
C SER A 126 6.84 28.16 6.67
N MET A 127 7.31 28.14 5.42
CA MET A 127 8.18 29.20 4.88
C MET A 127 7.64 30.62 5.12
N ASP A 128 6.31 30.81 5.06
CA ASP A 128 5.65 32.11 5.28
C ASP A 128 5.78 32.63 6.72
N GLU A 129 6.05 31.74 7.69
CA GLU A 129 6.20 32.08 9.12
C GLU A 129 7.69 32.28 9.52
N GLY A 130 8.60 32.20 8.56
CA GLY A 130 10.06 32.25 8.76
C GLY A 130 10.68 30.92 9.17
N HIS A 131 12.00 30.90 9.35
CA HIS A 131 12.74 29.68 9.67
C HIS A 131 12.32 29.05 11.00
N THR A 132 12.35 27.72 11.05
CA THR A 132 12.03 26.98 12.28
C THR A 132 13.25 27.00 13.20
N PRO A 133 13.15 27.53 14.43
CA PRO A 133 14.22 27.43 15.40
C PRO A 133 14.33 26.00 15.93
N ILE A 134 15.54 25.48 15.99
CA ILE A 134 15.86 24.13 16.44
C ILE A 134 16.95 24.16 17.50
N ASP A 135 16.90 23.22 18.46
CA ASP A 135 17.96 22.98 19.43
C ASP A 135 18.76 21.76 18.99
N MET A 136 20.05 21.95 18.69
CA MET A 136 20.96 20.88 18.25
C MET A 136 21.98 20.53 19.34
N GLU A 137 22.20 19.23 19.57
CA GLU A 137 23.12 18.72 20.57
C GLU A 137 24.57 18.70 20.04
N VAL A 138 25.26 19.84 20.11
CA VAL A 138 26.64 20.02 19.61
C VAL A 138 27.68 19.25 20.44
N ALA A 139 27.38 19.02 21.72
CA ALA A 139 28.13 18.14 22.59
C ALA A 139 27.15 17.50 23.58
N ARG A 140 27.52 16.37 24.18
CA ARG A 140 26.64 15.63 25.07
C ARG A 140 26.04 16.53 26.17
N GLY A 141 24.72 16.72 26.14
CA GLY A 141 23.97 17.57 27.06
C GLY A 141 24.10 19.09 26.84
N LYS A 142 24.79 19.53 25.79
CA LYS A 142 24.93 20.95 25.41
C LYS A 142 24.16 21.19 24.11
N PHE A 143 23.14 22.02 24.22
CA PHE A 143 22.28 22.41 23.11
C PHE A 143 22.59 23.84 22.67
N GLU A 144 22.68 24.01 21.37
CA GLU A 144 22.80 25.31 20.73
C GLU A 144 21.63 25.54 19.76
N GLU A 145 21.22 26.79 19.62
CA GLU A 145 20.12 27.16 18.73
C GLU A 145 20.61 27.33 17.29
N TYR A 146 19.91 26.69 16.37
CA TYR A 146 20.10 26.77 14.93
C TYR A 146 18.77 27.09 14.23
N GLN A 147 18.83 27.40 12.94
CA GLN A 147 17.68 27.63 12.09
C GLN A 147 17.58 26.56 11.02
N LEU A 148 16.42 25.94 10.92
CA LEU A 148 16.10 25.00 9.87
C LEU A 148 15.65 25.75 8.60
N GLN A 149 16.34 25.48 7.51
CA GLN A 149 16.11 26.11 6.20
C GLN A 149 14.94 25.46 5.44
N ASN A 150 14.76 24.15 5.58
CA ASN A 150 13.68 23.40 4.92
C ASN A 150 12.58 23.03 5.90
N ASP A 151 11.33 23.34 5.59
CA ASP A 151 10.15 23.07 6.40
C ASP A 151 9.60 21.64 6.28
N GLN A 152 10.45 20.69 5.87
CA GLN A 152 10.07 19.30 5.67
C GLN A 152 10.76 18.32 6.63
N LEU A 153 9.95 17.44 7.22
CA LEU A 153 10.38 16.24 7.93
C LEU A 153 10.47 15.06 6.97
N PHE A 154 11.67 14.50 6.81
CA PHE A 154 11.89 13.29 6.03
C PHE A 154 11.86 12.04 6.93
N ILE A 155 10.95 11.10 6.65
CA ILE A 155 10.88 9.82 7.35
C ILE A 155 11.50 8.76 6.46
N ILE A 156 12.62 8.20 6.89
CA ILE A 156 13.42 7.27 6.10
C ILE A 156 13.05 5.86 6.50
N VAL A 157 12.45 5.10 5.59
CA VAL A 157 11.96 3.75 5.87
C VAL A 157 12.69 2.74 4.98
N PRO A 158 13.49 1.81 5.54
CA PRO A 158 14.02 0.69 4.78
C PRO A 158 12.88 -0.27 4.40
N ARG A 159 12.88 -0.78 3.17
CA ARG A 159 11.90 -1.76 2.65
C ARG A 159 12.17 -3.17 3.16
N ASP A 160 13.41 -3.44 3.53
CA ASP A 160 13.84 -4.72 4.07
C ASP A 160 14.70 -4.51 5.32
N LEU A 161 14.46 -5.39 6.30
CA LEU A 161 15.22 -5.47 7.54
C LEU A 161 15.90 -6.84 7.52
N ASP A 162 17.21 -6.87 7.29
CA ASP A 162 18.03 -8.08 7.29
C ASP A 162 18.42 -8.53 8.72
N GLY A 163 17.71 -8.04 9.73
CA GLY A 163 18.05 -8.20 11.14
C GLY A 163 19.18 -7.31 11.64
N SER A 164 19.65 -6.37 10.83
CA SER A 164 20.49 -5.27 11.32
C SER A 164 19.75 -4.42 12.36
N ASP A 165 20.43 -4.13 13.47
CA ASP A 165 19.87 -3.26 14.51
C ASP A 165 19.86 -1.81 14.02
N MET A 166 18.67 -1.29 13.73
CA MET A 166 18.46 0.10 13.34
C MET A 166 19.05 1.09 14.35
N LYS A 167 19.08 0.76 15.64
CA LYS A 167 19.68 1.60 16.68
C LYS A 167 21.20 1.66 16.51
N VAL A 168 21.82 0.55 16.13
CA VAL A 168 23.27 0.51 15.82
C VAL A 168 23.55 1.31 14.55
N PHE A 169 22.69 1.20 13.53
CA PHE A 169 22.81 2.02 12.32
C PHE A 169 22.73 3.53 12.64
N LEU A 170 21.72 3.96 13.41
CA LEU A 170 21.57 5.34 13.88
C LEU A 170 22.74 5.81 14.74
N LYS A 171 23.22 4.95 15.64
CA LYS A 171 24.41 5.24 16.45
C LYS A 171 25.65 5.41 15.59
N ASN A 172 25.83 4.59 14.56
CA ASN A 172 26.97 4.70 13.65
C ASN A 172 26.87 5.95 12.78
N LEU A 173 25.67 6.35 12.38
CA LEU A 173 25.42 7.63 11.69
C LEU A 173 25.85 8.82 12.55
N SER A 174 25.48 8.84 13.83
CA SER A 174 25.85 9.94 14.75
C SER A 174 27.29 9.87 15.25
N SER A 175 27.91 8.68 15.25
CA SER A 175 29.29 8.47 15.72
C SER A 175 30.34 8.60 14.63
N SER A 176 29.96 8.55 13.34
CA SER A 176 30.92 8.69 12.26
C SER A 176 31.56 10.08 12.35
N SER A 177 32.89 10.13 12.30
CA SER A 177 33.72 11.34 12.35
C SER A 177 33.41 12.39 11.27
N ASN A 178 32.44 12.11 10.39
CA ASN A 178 31.84 13.10 9.52
C ASN A 178 30.70 13.77 10.29
N ALA A 179 30.97 14.98 10.77
CA ALA A 179 30.08 15.87 11.52
C ALA A 179 28.78 16.26 10.80
N SER A 180 28.31 15.50 9.81
CA SER A 180 27.18 15.84 8.95
C SER A 180 25.81 15.42 9.48
N VAL A 181 25.74 14.64 10.57
CA VAL A 181 24.48 14.28 11.24
C VAL A 181 24.58 14.57 12.72
N ILE A 182 23.57 15.22 13.26
CA ILE A 182 23.51 15.63 14.67
C ILE A 182 22.08 15.50 15.20
N GLN A 183 21.95 15.11 16.45
CA GLN A 183 20.64 14.94 17.09
C GLN A 183 20.18 16.26 17.69
N GLY A 184 18.88 16.49 17.73
CA GLY A 184 18.29 17.64 18.39
C GLY A 184 16.77 17.62 18.31
N LYS A 185 16.12 18.77 18.47
CA LYS A 185 14.67 18.88 18.36
C LYS A 185 14.23 20.27 17.88
N PRO A 186 13.10 20.40 17.18
CA PRO A 186 12.45 21.69 16.99
C PRO A 186 12.09 22.35 18.33
N LYS A 187 12.15 23.67 18.42
CA LYS A 187 11.66 24.37 19.62
C LYS A 187 10.14 24.34 19.68
N GLU A 188 9.62 24.26 20.91
CA GLU A 188 8.18 24.32 21.15
C GLU A 188 7.61 25.66 20.67
N ARG A 189 6.55 25.60 19.87
CA ARG A 189 5.83 26.80 19.45
C ARG A 189 5.08 27.40 20.65
N PRO A 190 5.20 28.71 20.92
CA PRO A 190 4.44 29.36 21.98
C PRO A 190 2.92 29.13 21.80
N GLY A 191 2.25 28.65 22.84
CA GLY A 191 0.82 28.32 22.81
C GLY A 191 0.48 26.91 22.31
N ASN A 192 1.47 26.09 21.98
CA ASN A 192 1.30 24.67 21.65
C ASN A 192 1.65 23.78 22.86
N ASP A 193 0.88 23.87 23.94
CA ASP A 193 1.15 23.15 25.20
C ASP A 193 0.87 21.63 25.15
N THR A 194 0.36 21.15 24.01
CA THR A 194 -0.15 19.78 23.88
C THR A 194 0.88 18.81 23.31
N HIS A 195 1.93 19.29 22.63
CA HIS A 195 2.82 18.45 21.84
C HIS A 195 4.29 18.79 22.06
N ARG A 196 4.98 17.99 22.89
CA ARG A 196 6.43 18.12 23.08
C ARG A 196 7.18 17.53 21.87
N PRO A 197 8.05 18.30 21.21
CA PRO A 197 8.83 17.80 20.08
C PRO A 197 9.81 16.74 20.56
N MET A 198 9.87 15.65 19.79
CA MET A 198 10.75 14.53 20.02
C MET A 198 12.12 14.81 19.40
N PHE A 199 13.12 14.03 19.83
CA PHE A 199 14.44 14.09 19.21
C PHE A 199 14.38 13.60 17.76
N VAL A 200 15.05 14.33 16.88
CA VAL A 200 15.20 14.06 15.45
C VAL A 200 16.66 14.19 15.05
N TYR A 201 16.98 13.79 13.82
CA TYR A 201 18.30 13.95 13.24
C TYR A 201 18.31 15.09 12.23
N PHE A 202 19.39 15.87 12.26
CA PHE A 202 19.63 17.01 11.38
C PHE A 202 20.78 16.70 10.44
N ILE A 203 20.70 17.16 9.19
CA ILE A 203 21.76 17.01 8.20
C ILE A 203 22.23 18.36 7.64
N GLU A 204 23.48 18.38 7.19
CA GLU A 204 24.07 19.53 6.49
C GLU A 204 23.86 20.83 7.26
N TRP A 205 24.40 20.83 8.48
CA TRP A 205 24.39 22.01 9.33
C TRP A 205 25.68 22.81 9.18
N ASP A 206 25.56 24.13 9.30
CA ASP A 206 26.63 25.10 9.20
C ASP A 206 26.83 25.76 10.59
N PRO A 207 27.95 25.49 11.30
CA PRO A 207 28.24 26.09 12.61
C PRO A 207 28.39 27.61 12.55
N GLU A 208 28.89 28.16 11.45
CA GLU A 208 29.17 29.60 11.34
C GLU A 208 27.88 30.39 11.14
N LYS A 209 26.98 29.87 10.31
CA LYS A 209 25.67 30.50 10.04
C LYS A 209 24.60 30.11 11.04
N LYS A 210 24.83 29.06 11.82
CA LYS A 210 23.83 28.41 12.68
C LYS A 210 22.60 27.96 11.91
N GLU A 211 22.82 27.33 10.76
CA GLU A 211 21.77 26.86 9.86
C GLU A 211 21.81 25.35 9.69
N CYS A 212 20.69 24.75 9.31
CA CYS A 212 20.55 23.33 9.01
C CYS A 212 19.61 23.13 7.81
N ASN A 213 20.03 22.32 6.83
CA ASN A 213 19.26 22.17 5.59
C ASN A 213 18.12 21.16 5.67
N GLY A 214 18.15 20.20 6.59
CA GLY A 214 17.14 19.15 6.60
C GLY A 214 17.03 18.43 7.93
N LEU A 215 15.83 17.94 8.21
CA LEU A 215 15.56 17.10 9.37
C LEU A 215 14.96 15.77 8.93
N PHE A 216 15.34 14.69 9.62
CA PHE A 216 14.84 13.37 9.31
C PHE A 216 14.72 12.49 10.55
N ASP A 217 13.94 11.43 10.42
CA ASP A 217 13.88 10.33 11.38
C ASP A 217 13.88 8.97 10.67
N ILE A 218 14.31 7.95 11.40
CA ILE A 218 14.22 6.56 10.97
C ILE A 218 13.35 5.82 11.99
N PRO A 219 12.14 5.34 11.62
CA PRO A 219 11.16 4.87 12.58
C PRO A 219 11.56 3.52 13.17
N THR A 220 12.35 3.54 14.25
CA THR A 220 12.87 2.33 14.91
C THR A 220 11.81 1.33 15.34
N ILE A 221 10.56 1.77 15.50
CA ILE A 221 9.42 0.88 15.81
C ILE A 221 9.27 -0.27 14.81
N ILE A 222 9.65 -0.09 13.53
CA ILE A 222 9.57 -1.14 12.51
C ILE A 222 10.51 -2.32 12.78
N SER A 223 11.54 -2.16 13.63
CA SER A 223 12.38 -3.28 14.07
C SER A 223 11.56 -4.37 14.77
N SER A 224 10.42 -4.00 15.36
CA SER A 224 9.48 -4.93 15.99
C SER A 224 8.90 -5.93 14.99
N CYS A 225 8.83 -5.60 13.69
CA CYS A 225 8.46 -6.56 12.65
C CYS A 225 9.45 -7.72 12.59
N TRP A 226 10.75 -7.41 12.69
CA TRP A 226 11.82 -8.39 12.67
C TRP A 226 11.84 -9.23 13.95
N ASP A 227 11.66 -8.60 15.11
CA ASP A 227 11.58 -9.29 16.39
C ASP A 227 10.42 -10.31 16.42
N ARG A 228 9.25 -9.93 15.88
CA ARG A 228 8.12 -10.84 15.69
C ARG A 228 8.46 -11.98 14.74
N HIS A 229 9.03 -11.69 13.58
CA HIS A 229 9.47 -12.72 12.62
C HIS A 229 10.46 -13.71 13.24
N LYS A 230 11.40 -13.24 14.07
CA LYS A 230 12.36 -14.10 14.76
C LYS A 230 11.69 -15.01 15.78
N ASN A 231 10.72 -14.50 16.54
CA ASN A 231 9.99 -15.28 17.54
C ASN A 231 9.03 -16.29 16.90
N ASP A 232 8.38 -15.92 15.78
CA ASP A 232 7.44 -16.79 15.05
C ASP A 232 8.11 -18.00 14.39
N LYS A 233 9.43 -17.97 14.12
CA LYS A 233 10.14 -19.19 13.66
C LYS A 233 10.01 -20.37 14.62
N ASN A 234 9.64 -20.12 15.88
CA ASN A 234 9.41 -21.14 16.89
C ASN A 234 7.93 -21.58 16.98
N ASP A 235 6.97 -20.79 16.46
CA ASP A 235 5.52 -21.06 16.52
C ASP A 235 4.96 -21.22 15.09
N GLN A 236 4.73 -22.47 14.65
CA GLN A 236 4.37 -22.84 13.27
C GLN A 236 3.01 -22.32 12.75
N HIS A 237 2.31 -21.46 13.50
CA HIS A 237 0.95 -21.04 13.18
C HIS A 237 0.84 -19.69 12.45
N TYR A 238 1.91 -18.88 12.37
CA TYR A 238 1.86 -17.60 11.66
C TYR A 238 3.24 -17.23 11.11
N ILE A 239 3.38 -17.13 9.79
CA ILE A 239 4.63 -16.64 9.17
C ILE A 239 4.47 -15.13 8.97
N VAL A 240 5.14 -14.33 9.81
CA VAL A 240 5.27 -12.88 9.58
C VAL A 240 6.12 -12.65 8.34
N ASN A 241 5.52 -12.04 7.31
CA ASN A 241 6.26 -11.44 6.21
C ASN A 241 6.65 -10.01 6.59
N VAL A 242 7.92 -9.80 6.90
CA VAL A 242 8.46 -8.51 7.36
C VAL A 242 8.29 -7.42 6.30
N ALA A 243 8.52 -7.74 5.03
CA ALA A 243 8.39 -6.78 3.93
C ALA A 243 6.95 -6.30 3.77
N ASP A 244 5.97 -7.21 3.89
CA ASP A 244 4.54 -6.84 3.81
C ASP A 244 4.14 -5.94 5.00
N GLU A 245 4.59 -6.25 6.21
CA GLU A 245 4.31 -5.44 7.41
C GLU A 245 4.93 -4.02 7.30
N ILE A 246 6.14 -3.91 6.75
CA ILE A 246 6.79 -2.61 6.47
C ILE A 246 6.01 -1.86 5.39
N MET A 247 5.56 -2.54 4.34
CA MET A 247 4.76 -1.91 3.28
C MET A 247 3.42 -1.41 3.83
N ILE A 248 2.75 -2.17 4.69
CA ILE A 248 1.52 -1.75 5.36
C ILE A 248 1.78 -0.54 6.26
N PHE A 249 2.88 -0.56 7.04
CA PHE A 249 3.32 0.58 7.84
C PHE A 249 3.51 1.84 6.98
N GLN A 250 4.25 1.74 5.86
CA GLN A 250 4.52 2.85 4.95
C GLN A 250 3.23 3.41 4.35
N ASN A 251 2.36 2.54 3.84
CA ASN A 251 1.10 2.95 3.20
C ASN A 251 0.16 3.61 4.20
N GLN A 252 0.02 3.04 5.39
CA GLN A 252 -0.82 3.61 6.44
C GLN A 252 -0.27 4.97 6.90
N LEU A 253 1.05 5.07 7.11
CA LEU A 253 1.69 6.32 7.52
C LEU A 253 1.52 7.40 6.45
N LEU A 254 1.66 7.04 5.16
CA LEU A 254 1.42 7.95 4.04
C LEU A 254 -0.02 8.47 4.02
N SER A 255 -1.01 7.58 4.22
CA SER A 255 -2.43 7.97 4.31
C SER A 255 -2.65 8.99 5.44
N LEU A 256 -2.15 8.67 6.65
CA LEU A 256 -2.28 9.54 7.82
C LEU A 256 -1.63 10.91 7.61
N ILE A 257 -0.44 10.95 6.99
CA ILE A 257 0.27 12.19 6.69
C ILE A 257 -0.54 13.08 5.75
N ASN A 258 -1.14 12.49 4.71
CA ASN A 258 -1.88 13.22 3.68
C ASN A 258 -3.24 13.73 4.20
N GLU A 259 -3.91 12.93 5.04
CA GLU A 259 -5.23 13.26 5.58
C GLU A 259 -5.17 14.28 6.72
N HIS A 260 -4.08 14.32 7.49
CA HIS A 260 -4.00 15.17 8.67
C HIS A 260 -3.44 16.57 8.35
N PRO A 261 -4.14 17.66 8.71
CA PRO A 261 -3.82 19.01 8.26
C PRO A 261 -2.46 19.53 8.76
N ILE A 262 -1.99 19.07 9.92
CA ILE A 262 -0.70 19.49 10.49
C ILE A 262 0.49 18.92 9.69
N THR A 263 0.35 17.71 9.15
CA THR A 263 1.46 16.96 8.54
C THR A 263 1.45 17.02 7.02
N SER A 264 0.28 17.28 6.43
CA SER A 264 0.12 17.39 4.99
C SER A 264 1.02 18.50 4.45
N GLY A 265 1.75 18.21 3.37
CA GLY A 265 2.74 19.12 2.80
C GLY A 265 4.08 19.20 3.55
N LYS A 266 4.12 18.95 4.87
CA LYS A 266 5.34 19.07 5.71
C LYS A 266 6.12 17.78 5.92
N VAL A 267 5.51 16.63 5.69
CA VAL A 267 6.18 15.33 5.92
C VAL A 267 6.35 14.58 4.60
N ARG A 268 7.49 13.94 4.41
CA ARG A 268 7.80 13.10 3.24
C ARG A 268 8.38 11.76 3.69
N ILE A 269 7.93 10.68 3.07
CA ILE A 269 8.48 9.33 3.30
C ILE A 269 9.50 9.02 2.20
N LEU A 270 10.70 8.61 2.59
CA LEU A 270 11.75 8.13 1.71
C LEU A 270 11.93 6.63 1.91
N SER A 271 11.55 5.85 0.90
CA SER A 271 11.59 4.38 0.96
C SER A 271 12.81 3.83 0.23
N PHE A 272 13.72 3.18 0.96
CA PHE A 272 14.98 2.64 0.43
C PHE A 272 15.01 1.11 0.40
N PRO A 273 15.70 0.48 -0.57
CA PRO A 273 15.59 -0.97 -0.81
C PRO A 273 16.04 -1.87 0.36
N SER A 274 17.11 -1.55 1.08
CA SER A 274 17.55 -2.36 2.23
C SER A 274 18.55 -1.60 3.12
N LEU A 275 18.74 -2.10 4.34
CA LEU A 275 19.89 -1.75 5.19
C LEU A 275 21.12 -2.61 4.84
N PRO A 276 22.35 -2.13 5.12
CA PRO A 276 22.68 -0.79 5.62
C PRO A 276 22.57 0.27 4.52
N LEU A 277 21.93 1.39 4.83
CA LEU A 277 21.88 2.53 3.92
C LEU A 277 23.26 3.17 3.85
N ARG A 278 23.78 3.38 2.64
CA ARG A 278 24.96 4.22 2.47
C ARG A 278 24.58 5.64 2.84
N PHE A 279 25.27 6.20 3.83
CA PHE A 279 25.02 7.56 4.30
C PHE A 279 25.11 8.59 3.17
N SER A 280 26.01 8.39 2.20
CA SER A 280 26.13 9.21 1.00
C SER A 280 24.82 9.32 0.22
N ASP A 281 24.12 8.20 0.06
CA ASP A 281 22.93 8.10 -0.78
C ASP A 281 21.76 8.77 -0.05
N MET A 282 21.64 8.50 1.25
CA MET A 282 20.67 9.14 2.13
C MET A 282 20.84 10.66 2.15
N LYS A 283 22.07 11.13 2.42
CA LYS A 283 22.42 12.55 2.44
C LYS A 283 22.08 13.20 1.10
N HIS A 284 22.58 12.64 0.00
CA HIS A 284 22.34 13.16 -1.34
C HIS A 284 20.84 13.26 -1.65
N THR A 285 20.03 12.24 -1.36
CA THR A 285 18.58 12.28 -1.59
C THR A 285 17.89 13.35 -0.75
N VAL A 286 18.17 13.43 0.56
CA VAL A 286 17.53 14.42 1.42
C VAL A 286 17.95 15.84 1.02
N SER A 287 19.24 16.07 0.74
CA SER A 287 19.76 17.36 0.30
C SER A 287 19.20 17.80 -1.05
N GLN A 288 19.12 16.89 -2.03
CA GLN A 288 18.48 17.20 -3.31
C GLN A 288 17.02 17.60 -3.14
N LEU A 289 16.27 16.87 -2.31
CA LEU A 289 14.86 17.18 -2.05
C LEU A 289 14.70 18.48 -1.25
N ALA A 290 15.65 18.79 -0.36
CA ALA A 290 15.68 20.03 0.38
C ALA A 290 15.99 21.25 -0.50
N HIS A 291 16.91 21.12 -1.45
CA HIS A 291 17.26 22.19 -2.38
C HIS A 291 16.26 22.36 -3.53
N HIS A 292 15.49 21.33 -3.88
CA HIS A 292 14.48 21.36 -4.93
C HIS A 292 13.05 21.50 -4.41
N GLY A 293 12.88 22.03 -3.20
CA GLY A 293 11.59 22.33 -2.58
C GLY A 293 10.76 23.33 -3.38
N THR A 294 10.14 22.90 -4.47
CA THR A 294 8.89 23.37 -5.09
C THR A 294 8.65 22.55 -6.37
N PHE A 295 8.23 21.29 -6.23
CA PHE A 295 7.24 20.79 -7.20
C PHE A 295 5.90 21.40 -6.76
N LYS A 296 5.50 22.48 -7.44
CA LYS A 296 4.16 23.05 -7.34
C LYS A 296 3.12 22.02 -7.76
#